data_AF-A0A1I3W3G9-F1
#
_entry.id   AF-A0A1I3W3G9-F1
#
_cell.length_a   1.000
_cell.length_b   1.000
_cell.length_c   1.000
_cell.angle_alpha   90.00
_cell.angle_beta   90.00
_cell.angle_gamma   90.00
#
_symmetry.space_group_name_H-M   'P 1'
#
loop_
_entity.id
_entity.type
_entity.pdbx_description
1 polymer ?
#
loop_
_entity_poly.entity_id
_entity_poly.type
_entity_poly.pdbx_seq_one_letter_code
_entity_poly.pdbx_strand_id
1 'polypeptide(L)'
;MGERDGGIRLAGNRIILSMLNIFRRTESHRALLWGVVASAVLTGLVWLLGERLHGIRLLPDQGASWYYWKLPEPTVWTRASAWLGYAAHQLAAWGLIYYAQTRVRRYTSGLQRINIVALAVNFGFIVLHTLQTHLFYDGIAQDVSIFSSQGSVVILLIMVLLMENGRRGLFAGRPAPISTEVVGFARKYHGYLFSWAAVYTFWYHPMENTSGHLIGFFYMFLLLLQGSLFMTRAHTNRWWTMTLELMVAVHGTLVAVMSSGPDGAWPMFLFGFLGVFVITQMHGLGLSRNVRWVLAAVYVGAVLLVYAGRGMGRVDEIVRIPAIEYLLVAVLAALAWLGLRAARLVTGRRPAKDSGEPEPAGTSRTTP
;
A
#
# COMPACT_ATOMS: atom_id res chain seq x y z
N MET A 1 48.99 -21.43 -28.10
CA MET A 1 47.59 -21.88 -27.90
C MET A 1 47.17 -21.40 -26.51
N GLY A 2 46.77 -20.16 -26.27
CA GLY A 2 46.24 -19.09 -27.12
C GLY A 2 45.02 -18.51 -26.39
N GLU A 3 45.27 -17.57 -25.48
CA GLU A 3 44.32 -16.84 -24.63
C GLU A 3 43.00 -16.51 -25.33
N ARG A 4 41.87 -17.10 -24.88
CA ARG A 4 40.52 -16.70 -25.31
C ARG A 4 39.43 -16.69 -24.23
N ASP A 5 39.76 -16.87 -22.94
CA ASP A 5 38.74 -16.94 -21.88
C ASP A 5 38.60 -15.67 -21.01
N GLY A 6 39.52 -14.69 -21.13
CA GLY A 6 39.47 -13.46 -20.33
C GLY A 6 38.49 -12.39 -20.83
N GLY A 7 38.21 -12.35 -22.14
CA GLY A 7 37.43 -11.27 -22.76
C GLY A 7 35.94 -11.30 -22.44
N ILE A 8 35.34 -12.49 -22.30
CA ILE A 8 33.90 -12.66 -22.08
C ILE A 8 33.50 -12.25 -20.65
N ARG A 9 34.34 -12.59 -19.65
CA ARG A 9 34.11 -12.20 -18.24
C ARG A 9 34.26 -10.69 -18.00
N LEU A 10 35.18 -10.02 -18.70
CA LEU A 10 35.39 -8.57 -18.61
C LEU A 10 34.27 -7.77 -19.31
N ALA A 11 33.75 -8.26 -20.44
CA ALA A 11 32.64 -7.64 -21.16
C ALA A 11 31.32 -7.73 -20.37
N GLY A 12 31.01 -8.89 -19.79
CA GLY A 12 29.83 -9.08 -18.94
C GLY A 12 29.83 -8.17 -17.71
N ASN A 13 30.98 -8.03 -17.04
CA ASN A 13 31.12 -7.11 -15.91
C ASN A 13 30.99 -5.64 -16.31
N ARG A 14 31.51 -5.24 -17.48
CA ARG A 14 31.37 -3.86 -17.98
C ARG A 14 29.92 -3.51 -18.36
N ILE A 15 29.17 -4.43 -18.94
CA ILE A 15 27.76 -4.22 -19.27
C ILE A 15 26.92 -4.12 -17.99
N ILE A 16 27.12 -5.02 -17.04
CA ILE A 16 26.44 -4.98 -15.73
C ILE A 16 26.78 -3.68 -14.98
N LEU A 17 28.07 -3.28 -14.95
CA LEU A 17 28.49 -2.02 -14.32
C LEU A 17 27.93 -0.79 -15.05
N SER A 18 27.83 -0.82 -16.38
CA SER A 18 27.25 0.24 -17.20
C SER A 18 25.74 0.40 -16.95
N MET A 19 24.99 -0.72 -16.96
CA MET A 19 23.57 -0.73 -16.61
C MET A 19 23.35 -0.22 -15.17
N LEU A 20 24.13 -0.71 -14.20
CA LEU A 20 24.09 -0.24 -12.82
C LEU A 20 24.39 1.28 -12.70
N ASN A 21 25.26 1.82 -13.56
CA ASN A 21 25.58 3.25 -13.58
C ASN A 21 24.47 4.11 -14.23
N ILE A 22 23.78 3.60 -15.27
CA ILE A 22 22.62 4.26 -15.88
C ILE A 22 21.47 4.35 -14.86
N PHE A 23 21.19 3.27 -14.12
CA PHE A 23 20.16 3.28 -13.08
C PHE A 23 20.50 4.19 -11.90
N ARG A 24 21.79 4.34 -11.54
CA ARG A 24 22.24 5.24 -10.48
C ARG A 24 22.07 6.73 -10.81
N ARG A 25 21.95 7.07 -12.10
CA ARG A 25 21.62 8.43 -12.60
C ARG A 25 20.12 8.64 -12.81
N THR A 26 19.29 7.61 -12.61
CA THR A 26 17.85 7.75 -12.79
C THR A 26 17.25 8.46 -11.57
N GLU A 27 16.72 9.65 -11.80
CA GLU A 27 15.92 10.39 -10.82
C GLU A 27 14.74 9.52 -10.34
N SER A 28 14.53 9.46 -9.03
CA SER A 28 13.48 8.63 -8.42
C SER A 28 12.08 8.97 -8.93
N HIS A 29 11.84 10.23 -9.33
CA HIS A 29 10.59 10.64 -9.98
C HIS A 29 10.41 10.01 -11.37
N ARG A 30 11.48 9.89 -12.16
CA ARG A 30 11.42 9.19 -13.46
C ARG A 30 11.20 7.70 -13.25
N ALA A 31 11.88 7.10 -12.27
CA ALA A 31 11.66 5.70 -11.90
C ALA A 31 10.22 5.45 -11.45
N LEU A 32 9.63 6.37 -10.67
CA LEU A 32 8.23 6.33 -10.28
C LEU A 32 7.32 6.36 -11.50
N LEU A 33 7.50 7.30 -12.43
CA LEU A 33 6.67 7.39 -13.64
C LEU A 33 6.73 6.11 -14.49
N TRP A 34 7.92 5.58 -14.75
CA TRP A 34 8.08 4.32 -15.45
C TRP A 34 7.51 3.14 -14.69
N GLY A 35 7.62 3.15 -13.36
CA GLY A 35 6.99 2.17 -12.49
C GLY A 35 5.47 2.16 -12.62
N VAL A 36 4.83 3.33 -12.67
CA VAL A 36 3.37 3.46 -12.88
C VAL A 36 2.97 2.89 -14.24
N VAL A 37 3.72 3.21 -15.30
CA VAL A 37 3.50 2.66 -16.65
C VAL A 37 3.67 1.13 -16.63
N ALA A 38 4.72 0.63 -15.99
CA ALA A 38 4.97 -0.80 -15.85
C ALA A 38 3.85 -1.50 -15.06
N SER A 39 3.34 -0.90 -13.98
CA SER A 39 2.18 -1.40 -13.24
C SER A 39 0.95 -1.52 -14.14
N ALA A 40 0.67 -0.50 -14.96
CA ALA A 40 -0.46 -0.55 -15.91
C ALA A 40 -0.27 -1.65 -16.97
N VAL A 41 0.93 -1.79 -17.52
CA VAL A 41 1.25 -2.86 -18.48
C VAL A 41 1.10 -4.25 -17.84
N LEU A 42 1.61 -4.44 -16.62
CA LEU A 42 1.48 -5.68 -15.88
C LEU A 42 0.01 -6.01 -15.58
N THR A 43 -0.80 -5.03 -15.20
CA THR A 43 -2.25 -5.22 -15.05
C THR A 43 -2.90 -5.61 -16.38
N GLY A 44 -2.49 -4.99 -17.49
CA GLY A 44 -2.96 -5.37 -18.83
C GLY A 44 -2.58 -6.81 -19.20
N LEU A 45 -1.41 -7.28 -18.77
CA LEU A 45 -1.01 -8.68 -18.93
C LEU A 45 -1.86 -9.63 -18.07
N VAL A 46 -2.18 -9.24 -16.82
CA VAL A 46 -3.11 -10.02 -15.97
C VAL A 46 -4.48 -10.13 -16.63
N TRP A 47 -5.00 -9.02 -17.18
CA TRP A 47 -6.26 -9.04 -17.92
C TRP A 47 -6.20 -10.00 -19.12
N LEU A 48 -5.18 -9.87 -19.97
CA LEU A 48 -5.02 -10.69 -21.17
C LEU A 48 -4.85 -12.18 -20.84
N LEU A 49 -4.04 -12.51 -19.84
CA LEU A 49 -3.78 -13.89 -19.46
C LEU A 49 -4.96 -14.50 -18.70
N GLY A 50 -5.69 -13.68 -17.93
CA GLY A 50 -6.86 -14.10 -17.16
C GLY A 50 -8.03 -14.59 -18.02
N GLU A 51 -8.07 -14.26 -19.32
CA GLU A 51 -9.00 -14.90 -20.27
C GLU A 51 -8.88 -16.44 -20.28
N ARG A 52 -7.70 -16.98 -19.93
CA ARG A 52 -7.47 -18.43 -19.82
C ARG A 52 -8.04 -19.04 -18.53
N LEU A 53 -8.42 -18.21 -17.56
CA LEU A 53 -9.04 -18.64 -16.31
C LEU A 53 -10.57 -18.80 -16.46
N HIS A 54 -11.13 -18.34 -17.58
CA HIS A 54 -12.54 -18.54 -17.89
C HIS A 54 -12.88 -20.05 -17.95
N GLY A 55 -13.95 -20.43 -17.25
CA GLY A 55 -14.42 -21.82 -17.18
C GLY A 55 -13.90 -22.61 -15.98
N ILE A 56 -13.06 -22.03 -15.11
CA ILE A 56 -12.72 -22.64 -13.82
C ILE A 56 -13.99 -22.73 -12.97
N ARG A 57 -14.31 -23.95 -12.53
CA ARG A 57 -15.49 -24.22 -11.69
C ARG A 57 -15.21 -23.79 -10.26
N LEU A 58 -16.01 -22.85 -9.76
CA LEU A 58 -15.91 -22.31 -8.41
C LEU A 58 -17.04 -22.82 -7.52
N LEU A 59 -16.87 -22.61 -6.21
CA LEU A 59 -17.91 -22.85 -5.23
C LEU A 59 -19.00 -21.77 -5.32
N PRO A 60 -20.26 -22.10 -4.99
CA PRO A 60 -21.32 -21.10 -4.87
C PRO A 60 -20.93 -20.01 -3.87
N ASP A 61 -21.39 -18.79 -4.13
CA ASP A 61 -21.29 -17.71 -3.14
C ASP A 61 -22.12 -18.07 -1.89
N GLN A 62 -21.53 -17.87 -0.71
CA GLN A 62 -22.17 -18.13 0.59
C GLN A 62 -22.43 -16.84 1.39
N GLY A 63 -22.25 -15.68 0.77
CA GLY A 63 -22.57 -14.38 1.36
C GLY A 63 -21.34 -13.62 1.87
N ALA A 64 -21.57 -12.60 2.72
CA ALA A 64 -20.61 -11.53 2.97
C ALA A 64 -19.24 -11.96 3.56
N SER A 65 -19.16 -13.10 4.26
CA SER A 65 -17.90 -13.62 4.81
C SER A 65 -17.20 -14.64 3.90
N TRP A 66 -17.82 -14.97 2.76
CA TRP A 66 -17.32 -15.93 1.80
C TRP A 66 -16.46 -15.25 0.74
N TYR A 67 -15.31 -15.85 0.43
CA TYR A 67 -14.50 -15.41 -0.70
C TYR A 67 -14.74 -16.37 -1.87
N TYR A 68 -15.30 -15.84 -2.95
CA TYR A 68 -15.86 -16.61 -4.07
C TYR A 68 -14.82 -17.35 -4.92
N TRP A 69 -13.64 -16.76 -5.16
CA TRP A 69 -12.62 -17.31 -6.07
C TRP A 69 -11.75 -18.37 -5.38
N LYS A 70 -12.35 -19.54 -5.16
CA LYS A 70 -11.74 -20.71 -4.52
C LYS A 70 -12.01 -21.97 -5.32
N LEU A 71 -11.01 -22.82 -5.49
CA LEU A 71 -11.24 -24.16 -6.04
C LEU A 71 -12.12 -24.99 -5.08
N PRO A 72 -13.05 -25.80 -5.61
CA PRO A 72 -13.86 -26.71 -4.81
C PRO A 72 -13.05 -27.85 -4.19
N GLU A 73 -11.98 -28.28 -4.86
CA GLU A 73 -11.13 -29.41 -4.46
C GLU A 73 -9.66 -28.96 -4.38
N PRO A 74 -9.27 -28.16 -3.36
CA PRO A 74 -7.90 -27.72 -3.21
C PRO A 74 -6.97 -28.90 -2.92
N THR A 75 -5.83 -28.95 -3.60
CA THR A 75 -4.77 -29.95 -3.32
C THR A 75 -3.68 -29.35 -2.44
N VAL A 76 -2.79 -30.20 -1.92
CA VAL A 76 -1.59 -29.75 -1.19
C VAL A 76 -0.79 -28.73 -2.02
N TRP A 77 -0.67 -28.93 -3.34
CA TRP A 77 0.11 -28.04 -4.20
C TRP A 77 -0.55 -26.69 -4.46
N THR A 78 -1.89 -26.68 -4.58
CA THR A 78 -2.63 -25.41 -4.74
C THR A 78 -2.39 -24.47 -3.56
N ARG A 79 -2.50 -24.99 -2.34
CA ARG A 79 -2.28 -24.26 -1.10
C ARG A 79 -0.80 -23.96 -0.84
N ALA A 80 0.07 -24.96 -1.00
CA ALA A 80 1.49 -24.80 -0.74
C ALA A 80 2.13 -23.78 -1.69
N SER A 81 1.75 -23.77 -2.97
CA SER A 81 2.28 -22.80 -3.94
C SER A 81 1.99 -21.35 -3.53
N ALA A 82 0.76 -21.06 -3.09
CA ALA A 82 0.37 -19.74 -2.59
C ALA A 82 1.10 -19.36 -1.29
N TRP A 83 1.12 -20.25 -0.29
CA TRP A 83 1.78 -19.98 0.99
C TRP A 83 3.29 -19.84 0.89
N LEU A 84 3.95 -20.68 0.09
CA LEU A 84 5.39 -20.59 -0.16
C LEU A 84 5.72 -19.31 -0.94
N GLY A 85 4.91 -18.96 -1.93
CA GLY A 85 5.03 -17.68 -2.66
C GLY A 85 4.91 -16.48 -1.73
N TYR A 86 3.88 -16.46 -0.89
CA TYR A 86 3.67 -15.45 0.15
C TYR A 86 4.86 -15.37 1.12
N ALA A 87 5.27 -16.49 1.73
CA ALA A 87 6.34 -16.52 2.71
C ALA A 87 7.67 -16.07 2.12
N ALA A 88 8.02 -16.54 0.92
CA ALA A 88 9.24 -16.12 0.22
C ALA A 88 9.21 -14.62 -0.11
N HIS A 89 8.09 -14.10 -0.61
CA HIS A 89 7.94 -12.68 -0.92
C HIS A 89 8.04 -11.82 0.35
N GLN A 90 7.39 -12.25 1.44
CA GLN A 90 7.38 -11.54 2.71
C GLN A 90 8.79 -11.47 3.33
N LEU A 91 9.49 -12.60 3.37
CA LEU A 91 10.84 -12.69 3.92
C LEU A 91 11.83 -11.87 3.08
N ALA A 92 11.70 -11.91 1.75
CA ALA A 92 12.51 -11.07 0.87
C ALA A 92 12.26 -9.57 1.12
N ALA A 93 11.00 -9.15 1.21
CA ALA A 93 10.63 -7.77 1.50
C ALA A 93 11.17 -7.31 2.86
N TRP A 94 10.98 -8.09 3.92
CA TRP A 94 11.50 -7.79 5.25
C TRP A 94 13.04 -7.77 5.30
N GLY A 95 13.70 -8.68 4.59
CA GLY A 95 15.15 -8.69 4.44
C GLY A 95 15.68 -7.42 3.77
N LEU A 96 15.03 -6.96 2.71
CA LEU A 96 15.37 -5.71 2.02
C LEU A 96 15.14 -4.49 2.91
N ILE A 97 14.03 -4.44 3.65
CA ILE A 97 13.74 -3.37 4.61
C ILE A 97 14.80 -3.36 5.72
N TYR A 98 15.09 -4.51 6.31
CA TYR A 98 16.12 -4.65 7.34
C TYR A 98 17.48 -4.17 6.85
N TYR A 99 17.89 -4.59 5.64
CA TYR A 99 19.12 -4.14 5.03
C TYR A 99 19.14 -2.62 4.83
N ALA A 100 18.06 -2.03 4.30
CA ALA A 100 17.96 -0.60 4.07
C ALA A 100 18.03 0.21 5.39
N GLN A 101 17.34 -0.25 6.43
CA GLN A 101 17.30 0.39 7.75
C GLN A 101 18.62 0.29 8.51
N THR A 102 19.41 -0.77 8.30
CA THR A 102 20.67 -0.98 9.04
C THR A 102 21.91 -0.49 8.29
N ARG A 103 21.93 -0.59 6.95
CA ARG A 103 23.13 -0.34 6.13
C ARG A 103 23.05 0.90 5.24
N VAL A 104 21.86 1.33 4.83
CA VAL A 104 21.71 2.41 3.83
C VAL A 104 21.39 3.75 4.50
N ARG A 105 20.32 3.82 5.29
CA ARG A 105 19.99 4.91 6.24
C ARG A 105 20.02 6.36 5.68
N ARG A 106 19.94 6.56 4.36
CA ARG A 106 20.02 7.88 3.74
C ARG A 106 19.04 8.06 2.60
N TYR A 107 18.39 9.21 2.54
CA TYR A 107 17.48 9.58 1.45
C TYR A 107 18.25 10.15 0.25
N THR A 108 17.93 9.70 -0.96
CA THR A 108 18.53 10.20 -2.21
C THR A 108 17.50 10.67 -3.24
N SER A 109 17.90 11.55 -4.17
CA SER A 109 17.04 11.95 -5.29
C SER A 109 16.95 10.87 -6.36
N GLY A 110 18.00 10.07 -6.55
CA GLY A 110 18.01 8.93 -7.48
C GLY A 110 17.87 7.56 -6.81
N LEU A 111 17.77 6.52 -7.64
CA LEU A 111 17.74 5.13 -7.18
C LEU A 111 19.08 4.65 -6.62
N GLN A 112 19.00 3.87 -5.55
CA GLN A 112 20.12 3.12 -4.99
C GLN A 112 20.04 1.66 -5.46
N ARG A 113 21.16 0.94 -5.37
CA ARG A 113 21.23 -0.48 -5.77
C ARG A 113 20.14 -1.32 -5.10
N ILE A 114 19.89 -1.05 -3.82
CA ILE A 114 18.88 -1.75 -3.05
C ILE A 114 17.45 -1.52 -3.59
N ASN A 115 17.16 -0.34 -4.15
CA ASN A 115 15.86 -0.07 -4.80
C ASN A 115 15.72 -0.89 -6.09
N ILE A 116 16.79 -1.00 -6.88
CA ILE A 116 16.79 -1.82 -8.10
C ILE A 116 16.55 -3.29 -7.75
N VAL A 117 17.22 -3.79 -6.71
CA VAL A 117 16.98 -5.14 -6.20
C VAL A 117 15.53 -5.30 -5.73
N ALA A 118 14.98 -4.34 -4.98
CA ALA A 118 13.60 -4.40 -4.52
C ALA A 118 12.59 -4.37 -5.68
N LEU A 119 12.84 -3.57 -6.72
CA LEU A 119 12.03 -3.56 -7.95
C LEU A 119 12.10 -4.92 -8.66
N ALA A 120 13.29 -5.48 -8.81
CA ALA A 120 13.48 -6.78 -9.46
C ALA A 120 12.83 -7.93 -8.66
N VAL A 121 12.93 -7.91 -7.34
CA VAL A 121 12.29 -8.89 -6.45
C VAL A 121 10.78 -8.81 -6.58
N ASN A 122 10.18 -7.62 -6.44
CA ASN A 122 8.73 -7.46 -6.56
C ASN A 122 8.25 -7.84 -7.97
N PHE A 123 8.97 -7.45 -9.02
CA PHE A 123 8.66 -7.86 -10.39
C PHE A 123 8.71 -9.38 -10.56
N GLY A 124 9.75 -10.04 -10.03
CA GLY A 124 9.88 -11.49 -10.05
C GLY A 124 8.72 -12.19 -9.34
N PHE A 125 8.26 -11.66 -8.21
CA PHE A 125 7.10 -12.18 -7.49
C PHE A 125 5.77 -11.91 -8.21
N ILE A 126 5.65 -10.82 -8.96
CA ILE A 126 4.48 -10.58 -9.84
C ILE A 126 4.40 -11.68 -10.90
N VAL A 127 5.50 -11.94 -11.60
CA VAL A 127 5.58 -13.01 -12.61
C VAL A 127 5.32 -14.37 -11.96
N LEU A 128 5.94 -14.66 -10.81
CA LEU A 128 5.73 -15.91 -10.09
C LEU A 128 4.27 -16.10 -9.68
N HIS A 129 3.61 -15.06 -9.16
CA HIS A 129 2.21 -15.15 -8.76
C HIS A 129 1.30 -15.37 -9.98
N THR A 130 1.58 -14.72 -11.11
CA THR A 130 0.84 -14.96 -12.36
C THR A 130 0.99 -16.42 -12.80
N LEU A 131 2.21 -16.95 -12.81
CA LEU A 131 2.45 -18.36 -13.12
C LEU A 131 1.75 -19.29 -12.11
N GLN A 132 1.81 -18.95 -10.82
CA GLN A 132 1.16 -19.71 -9.77
C GLN A 132 -0.36 -19.76 -9.99
N THR A 133 -1.00 -18.63 -10.31
CA THR A 133 -2.44 -18.58 -10.63
C THR A 133 -2.78 -19.46 -11.83
N HIS A 134 -1.98 -19.42 -12.90
CA HIS A 134 -2.28 -20.24 -14.08
C HIS A 134 -2.00 -21.73 -13.91
N LEU A 135 -1.11 -22.11 -12.99
CA LEU A 135 -0.76 -23.51 -12.72
C LEU A 135 -1.61 -24.14 -11.62
N PHE A 136 -2.02 -23.34 -10.63
CA PHE A 136 -2.61 -23.83 -9.37
C PHE A 136 -3.89 -23.10 -8.96
N TYR A 137 -4.17 -21.94 -9.54
CA TYR A 137 -5.33 -21.09 -9.29
C TYR A 137 -5.44 -20.51 -7.88
N ASP A 138 -5.54 -21.32 -6.82
CA ASP A 138 -5.87 -20.83 -5.48
C ASP A 138 -4.87 -19.79 -4.94
N GLY A 139 -5.38 -18.85 -4.13
CA GLY A 139 -4.58 -17.98 -3.27
C GLY A 139 -4.63 -18.43 -1.81
N ILE A 140 -3.98 -17.69 -0.91
CA ILE A 140 -4.04 -18.03 0.53
C ILE A 140 -5.47 -17.87 1.11
N ALA A 141 -6.37 -17.19 0.41
CA ALA A 141 -7.80 -17.10 0.73
C ALA A 141 -8.46 -18.46 0.98
N GLN A 142 -7.90 -19.55 0.43
CA GLN A 142 -8.37 -20.90 0.72
C GLN A 142 -8.38 -21.20 2.23
N ASP A 143 -7.43 -20.63 2.97
CA ASP A 143 -7.14 -20.98 4.36
C ASP A 143 -7.44 -19.85 5.36
N VAL A 144 -7.72 -18.64 4.86
CA VAL A 144 -7.90 -17.45 5.70
C VAL A 144 -9.17 -16.67 5.35
N SER A 145 -9.76 -16.03 6.38
CA SER A 145 -11.00 -15.26 6.25
C SER A 145 -10.84 -14.01 5.37
N ILE A 146 -11.89 -13.62 4.63
CA ILE A 146 -11.92 -12.34 3.89
C ILE A 146 -11.64 -11.13 4.79
N PHE A 147 -12.07 -11.20 6.05
CA PHE A 147 -11.85 -10.14 7.04
C PHE A 147 -10.37 -9.97 7.41
N SER A 148 -9.55 -11.01 7.25
CA SER A 148 -8.11 -10.89 7.53
C SER A 148 -7.40 -10.05 6.44
N SER A 149 -7.78 -10.23 5.18
CA SER A 149 -7.30 -9.40 4.06
C SER A 149 -7.76 -7.95 4.22
N GLN A 150 -9.07 -7.74 4.45
CA GLN A 150 -9.63 -6.42 4.71
C GLN A 150 -8.96 -5.75 5.93
N GLY A 151 -8.78 -6.49 7.02
CA GLY A 151 -8.12 -6.00 8.23
C GLY A 151 -6.68 -5.54 7.98
N SER A 152 -5.94 -6.23 7.10
CA SER A 152 -4.57 -5.83 6.76
C SER A 152 -4.50 -4.45 6.09
N VAL A 153 -5.45 -4.16 5.19
CA VAL A 153 -5.57 -2.85 4.53
C VAL A 153 -6.01 -1.78 5.52
N VAL A 154 -7.01 -2.06 6.37
CA VAL A 154 -7.46 -1.13 7.41
C VAL A 154 -6.31 -0.75 8.34
N ILE A 155 -5.53 -1.74 8.80
CA ILE A 155 -4.35 -1.52 9.65
C ILE A 155 -3.30 -0.64 8.94
N LEU A 156 -3.08 -0.84 7.64
CA LEU A 156 -2.20 0.04 6.85
C LEU A 156 -2.72 1.48 6.84
N LEU A 157 -4.00 1.70 6.53
CA LEU A 157 -4.59 3.05 6.43
C LEU A 157 -4.53 3.81 7.75
N ILE A 158 -4.91 3.18 8.87
CA ILE A 158 -4.86 3.81 10.19
C ILE A 158 -3.42 4.11 10.63
N MET A 159 -2.46 3.26 10.23
CA MET A 159 -1.04 3.53 10.50
C MET A 159 -0.54 4.72 9.67
N VAL A 160 -1.01 4.90 8.43
CA VAL A 160 -0.74 6.14 7.66
C VAL A 160 -1.31 7.35 8.39
N LEU A 161 -2.58 7.31 8.83
CA LEU A 161 -3.20 8.40 9.61
C LEU A 161 -2.40 8.73 10.88
N LEU A 162 -1.98 7.69 11.62
CA LEU A 162 -1.16 7.83 12.83
C LEU A 162 0.18 8.52 12.54
N MET A 163 0.90 8.08 11.51
CA MET A 163 2.21 8.65 11.14
C MET A 163 2.09 10.10 10.66
N GLU A 164 1.02 10.41 9.95
CA GLU A 164 0.81 11.71 9.31
C GLU A 164 0.10 12.73 10.21
N ASN A 165 -0.34 12.32 11.41
CA ASN A 165 -1.06 13.16 12.38
C ASN A 165 -0.39 14.53 12.59
N GLY A 166 0.93 14.56 12.78
CA GLY A 166 1.66 15.81 13.00
C GLY A 166 1.67 16.76 11.80
N ARG A 167 1.63 16.23 10.57
CA ARG A 167 1.73 17.05 9.34
C ARG A 167 0.37 17.53 8.85
N ARG A 168 -0.66 16.68 8.88
CA ARG A 168 -1.97 16.97 8.29
C ARG A 168 -3.12 17.04 9.30
N GLY A 169 -2.86 16.76 10.57
CA GLY A 169 -3.88 16.60 11.58
C GLY A 169 -4.69 15.32 11.39
N LEU A 170 -5.63 15.06 12.31
CA LEU A 170 -6.71 14.07 12.11
C LEU A 170 -8.06 14.73 11.83
N PHE A 171 -8.27 15.99 12.23
CA PHE A 171 -9.54 16.68 12.03
C PHE A 171 -9.35 18.13 11.62
N ALA A 172 -9.70 18.44 10.36
CA ALA A 172 -9.63 19.76 9.77
C ALA A 172 -8.24 20.44 9.89
N GLY A 173 -7.16 19.65 9.81
CA GLY A 173 -5.79 20.14 9.98
C GLY A 173 -5.28 20.19 11.41
N ARG A 174 -6.10 19.84 12.41
CA ARG A 174 -5.69 19.81 13.82
C ARG A 174 -5.13 18.43 14.20
N PRO A 175 -3.92 18.36 14.78
CA PRO A 175 -3.35 17.11 15.26
C PRO A 175 -4.10 16.62 16.51
N ALA A 176 -4.31 15.31 16.58
CA ALA A 176 -4.72 14.65 17.82
C ALA A 176 -3.55 14.60 18.82
N PRO A 177 -3.82 14.57 20.14
CA PRO A 177 -2.80 14.57 21.19
C PRO A 177 -2.11 13.19 21.32
N ILE A 178 -1.40 12.79 20.27
CA ILE A 178 -0.63 11.54 20.20
C ILE A 178 0.85 11.89 20.36
N SER A 179 1.56 11.18 21.25
CA SER A 179 2.96 11.50 21.53
C SER A 179 3.88 11.32 20.32
N THR A 180 4.90 12.17 20.26
CA THR A 180 5.97 12.14 19.25
C THR A 180 6.67 10.78 19.21
N GLU A 181 6.81 10.12 20.36
CA GLU A 181 7.40 8.79 20.46
C GLU A 181 6.56 7.70 19.78
N VAL A 182 5.23 7.72 19.97
CA VAL A 182 4.32 6.76 19.32
C VAL A 182 4.36 6.95 17.80
N VAL A 183 4.32 8.20 17.34
CA VAL A 183 4.45 8.53 15.90
C VAL A 183 5.82 8.10 15.39
N GLY A 184 6.90 8.33 16.14
CA GLY A 184 8.26 7.90 15.80
C GLY A 184 8.40 6.39 15.69
N PHE A 185 7.79 5.64 16.61
CA PHE A 185 7.71 4.18 16.55
C PHE A 185 6.98 3.71 15.28
N ALA A 186 5.80 4.27 15.02
CA ALA A 186 5.04 3.98 13.80
C ALA A 186 5.88 4.24 12.54
N ARG A 187 6.50 5.42 12.41
CA ARG A 187 7.35 5.77 11.27
C ARG A 187 8.59 4.89 11.14
N LYS A 188 9.14 4.39 12.24
CA LYS A 188 10.30 3.48 12.19
C LYS A 188 9.93 2.10 11.66
N TYR A 189 8.77 1.57 12.03
CA TYR A 189 8.39 0.19 11.74
C TYR A 189 7.34 0.02 10.63
N HIS A 190 6.79 1.12 10.10
CA HIS A 190 5.74 1.07 9.08
C HIS A 190 6.12 0.22 7.88
N GLY A 191 7.38 0.25 7.43
CA GLY A 191 7.83 -0.53 6.27
C GLY A 191 7.53 -2.02 6.42
N TYR A 192 7.73 -2.59 7.61
CA TYR A 192 7.45 -4.01 7.88
C TYR A 192 5.95 -4.32 7.86
N LEU A 193 5.13 -3.45 8.46
CA LEU A 193 3.68 -3.58 8.51
C LEU A 193 3.07 -3.40 7.11
N PHE A 194 3.55 -2.40 6.36
CA PHE A 194 3.04 -2.06 5.04
C PHE A 194 3.43 -3.12 4.03
N SER A 195 4.66 -3.65 4.09
CA SER A 195 5.03 -4.77 3.24
C SER A 195 4.25 -6.03 3.59
N TRP A 196 3.96 -6.28 4.87
CA TRP A 196 3.07 -7.36 5.28
C TRP A 196 1.67 -7.21 4.69
N ALA A 197 1.00 -6.09 4.93
CA ALA A 197 -0.36 -5.86 4.41
C ALA A 197 -0.39 -5.95 2.88
N ALA A 198 0.61 -5.38 2.21
CA ALA A 198 0.67 -5.39 0.76
C ALA A 198 0.94 -6.79 0.18
N VAL A 199 1.96 -7.51 0.67
CA VAL A 199 2.30 -8.85 0.18
C VAL A 199 1.22 -9.87 0.56
N TYR A 200 0.62 -9.74 1.73
CA TYR A 200 -0.50 -10.57 2.17
C TYR A 200 -1.71 -10.42 1.25
N THR A 201 -2.13 -9.18 0.99
CA THR A 201 -3.24 -8.90 0.06
C THR A 201 -2.90 -9.36 -1.35
N PHE A 202 -1.65 -9.14 -1.78
CA PHE A 202 -1.19 -9.53 -3.11
C PHE A 202 -1.29 -11.04 -3.35
N TRP A 203 -0.98 -11.88 -2.37
CA TRP A 203 -1.10 -13.35 -2.46
C TRP A 203 -2.44 -13.89 -1.97
N TYR A 204 -3.34 -13.01 -1.47
CA TYR A 204 -4.63 -13.41 -0.91
C TYR A 204 -5.46 -14.18 -1.93
N HIS A 205 -5.54 -13.66 -3.15
CA HIS A 205 -6.41 -14.17 -4.20
C HIS A 205 -5.66 -14.54 -5.48
N PRO A 206 -6.23 -15.43 -6.32
CA PRO A 206 -5.78 -15.60 -7.70
C PRO A 206 -5.66 -14.28 -8.46
N MET A 207 -4.81 -14.27 -9.49
CA MET A 207 -4.70 -13.18 -10.46
C MET A 207 -5.84 -13.16 -11.50
N GLU A 208 -7.08 -13.02 -11.00
CA GLU A 208 -8.31 -12.93 -11.79
C GLU A 208 -8.45 -11.65 -12.62
N ASN A 209 -9.20 -11.70 -13.72
CA ASN A 209 -9.37 -10.58 -14.67
C ASN A 209 -10.67 -9.77 -14.51
N THR A 210 -11.47 -10.02 -13.47
CA THR A 210 -12.63 -9.17 -13.17
C THR A 210 -12.21 -7.72 -12.86
N SER A 211 -13.09 -6.75 -13.08
CA SER A 211 -12.78 -5.33 -12.90
C SER A 211 -12.26 -4.97 -11.50
N GLY A 212 -12.85 -5.57 -10.45
CA GLY A 212 -12.43 -5.39 -9.06
C GLY A 212 -11.03 -5.95 -8.79
N HIS A 213 -10.69 -7.09 -9.39
CA HIS A 213 -9.34 -7.67 -9.29
C HIS A 213 -8.32 -6.84 -10.07
N LEU A 214 -8.62 -6.41 -11.29
CA LEU A 214 -7.67 -5.63 -12.11
C LEU A 214 -7.29 -4.30 -11.46
N ILE A 215 -8.27 -3.53 -10.96
CA ILE A 215 -7.96 -2.29 -10.25
C ILE A 215 -7.24 -2.56 -8.94
N GLY A 216 -7.56 -3.67 -8.27
CA GLY A 216 -6.86 -4.16 -7.09
C GLY A 216 -5.38 -4.44 -7.39
N PHE A 217 -5.09 -5.26 -8.40
CA PHE A 217 -3.71 -5.57 -8.82
C PHE A 217 -2.95 -4.33 -9.28
N PHE A 218 -3.59 -3.44 -10.04
CA PHE A 218 -2.97 -2.16 -10.37
C PHE A 218 -2.55 -1.42 -9.10
N TYR A 219 -3.46 -1.27 -8.14
CA TYR A 219 -3.14 -0.62 -6.87
C TYR A 219 -2.06 -1.36 -6.07
N MET A 220 -2.11 -2.69 -6.01
CA MET A 220 -1.07 -3.51 -5.37
C MET A 220 0.30 -3.31 -6.01
N PHE A 221 0.38 -3.23 -7.33
CA PHE A 221 1.63 -2.95 -8.04
C PHE A 221 2.16 -1.56 -7.72
N LEU A 222 1.29 -0.55 -7.58
CA LEU A 222 1.68 0.79 -7.14
C LEU A 222 2.20 0.80 -5.69
N LEU A 223 1.60 0.02 -4.78
CA LEU A 223 2.07 -0.14 -3.40
C LEU A 223 3.41 -0.88 -3.33
N LEU A 224 3.60 -1.93 -4.13
CA LEU A 224 4.88 -2.64 -4.24
C LEU A 224 5.96 -1.73 -4.83
N LEU A 225 5.62 -0.90 -5.83
CA LEU A 225 6.50 0.13 -6.37
C LEU A 225 6.88 1.15 -5.29
N GLN A 226 5.92 1.69 -4.56
CA GLN A 226 6.16 2.59 -3.43
C GLN A 226 7.08 1.94 -2.38
N GLY A 227 6.86 0.67 -2.09
CA GLY A 227 7.72 -0.15 -1.23
C GLY A 227 9.14 -0.24 -1.78
N SER A 228 9.34 -0.50 -3.07
CA SER A 228 10.68 -0.58 -3.68
C SER A 228 11.43 0.76 -3.71
N LEU A 229 10.73 1.89 -3.63
CA LEU A 229 11.30 3.22 -3.69
C LEU A 229 11.75 3.76 -2.31
N PHE A 230 11.76 2.95 -1.25
CA PHE A 230 12.20 3.40 0.09
C PHE A 230 13.54 4.16 0.05
N MET A 231 13.73 5.09 0.99
CA MET A 231 14.94 5.92 1.06
C MET A 231 15.19 6.78 -0.20
N THR A 232 14.14 7.07 -0.98
CA THR A 232 14.19 8.05 -2.08
C THR A 232 13.24 9.21 -1.83
N ARG A 233 13.45 10.34 -2.51
CA ARG A 233 12.53 11.49 -2.46
C ARG A 233 11.15 11.17 -3.05
N ALA A 234 11.05 10.22 -3.99
CA ALA A 234 9.77 9.77 -4.52
C ALA A 234 8.91 9.09 -3.44
N HIS A 235 9.52 8.29 -2.56
CA HIS A 235 8.80 7.58 -1.50
C HIS A 235 8.14 8.51 -0.47
N THR A 236 8.70 9.69 -0.25
CA THR A 236 8.14 10.72 0.65
C THR A 236 7.40 11.83 -0.09
N ASN A 237 7.19 11.69 -1.41
CA ASN A 237 6.48 12.69 -2.20
C ASN A 237 5.00 12.71 -1.79
N ARG A 238 4.56 13.84 -1.21
CA ARG A 238 3.21 14.02 -0.66
C ARG A 238 2.07 13.79 -1.66
N TRP A 239 2.29 14.11 -2.94
CA TRP A 239 1.26 13.95 -3.97
C TRP A 239 1.17 12.49 -4.40
N TRP A 240 2.32 11.83 -4.53
CA TRP A 240 2.37 10.40 -4.81
C TRP A 240 1.74 9.58 -3.68
N THR A 241 2.11 9.83 -2.43
CA THR A 241 1.49 9.13 -1.29
C THR A 241 0.00 9.41 -1.20
N MET A 242 -0.45 10.64 -1.48
CA MET A 242 -1.87 10.97 -1.56
C MET A 242 -2.60 10.20 -2.66
N THR A 243 -1.99 10.05 -3.84
CA THR A 243 -2.56 9.25 -4.93
C THR A 243 -2.78 7.80 -4.48
N LEU A 244 -1.81 7.19 -3.81
CA LEU A 244 -1.95 5.84 -3.26
C LEU A 244 -3.07 5.77 -2.22
N GLU A 245 -3.10 6.73 -1.29
CA GLU A 245 -4.15 6.79 -0.28
C GLU A 245 -5.56 6.94 -0.87
N LEU A 246 -5.72 7.71 -1.95
CA LEU A 246 -7.01 7.89 -2.63
C LEU A 246 -7.41 6.71 -3.51
N MET A 247 -6.45 5.90 -3.98
CA MET A 247 -6.75 4.71 -4.78
C MET A 247 -7.58 3.68 -4.01
N VAL A 248 -7.55 3.68 -2.68
CA VAL A 248 -8.42 2.82 -1.88
C VAL A 248 -9.90 3.16 -2.08
N ALA A 249 -10.24 4.43 -2.30
CA ALA A 249 -11.61 4.84 -2.59
C ALA A 249 -12.09 4.25 -3.91
N VAL A 250 -11.25 4.30 -4.95
CA VAL A 250 -11.56 3.72 -6.26
C VAL A 250 -11.70 2.20 -6.17
N HIS A 251 -10.71 1.52 -5.59
CA HIS A 251 -10.71 0.07 -5.47
C HIS A 251 -11.87 -0.44 -4.60
N GLY A 252 -12.05 0.10 -3.40
CA GLY A 252 -13.12 -0.30 -2.48
C GLY A 252 -14.52 -0.09 -3.06
N THR A 253 -14.72 1.01 -3.81
CA THR A 253 -15.98 1.27 -4.52
C THR A 253 -16.23 0.21 -5.58
N LEU A 254 -15.24 -0.11 -6.43
CA LEU A 254 -15.41 -1.10 -7.50
C LEU A 254 -15.64 -2.51 -6.96
N VAL A 255 -14.93 -2.90 -5.89
CA VAL A 255 -15.19 -4.18 -5.20
C VAL A 255 -16.60 -4.20 -4.64
N ALA A 256 -17.06 -3.13 -4.00
CA ALA A 256 -18.42 -3.07 -3.46
C ALA A 256 -19.50 -3.18 -4.55
N VAL A 257 -19.31 -2.51 -5.70
CA VAL A 257 -20.23 -2.64 -6.85
C VAL A 257 -20.21 -4.07 -7.40
N MET A 258 -19.03 -4.69 -7.51
CA MET A 258 -18.90 -6.05 -8.03
C MET A 258 -19.52 -7.10 -7.09
N SER A 259 -19.35 -6.92 -5.77
CA SER A 259 -19.83 -7.89 -4.78
C SER A 259 -21.29 -7.70 -4.38
N SER A 260 -21.82 -6.48 -4.45
CA SER A 260 -23.18 -6.17 -3.95
C SER A 260 -24.06 -5.41 -4.94
N GLY A 261 -23.60 -5.21 -6.17
CA GLY A 261 -24.33 -4.52 -7.24
C GLY A 261 -24.40 -3.00 -7.08
N PRO A 262 -25.04 -2.30 -8.04
CA PRO A 262 -25.21 -0.84 -8.02
C PRO A 262 -26.03 -0.31 -6.82
N ASP A 263 -26.89 -1.14 -6.25
CA ASP A 263 -27.70 -0.83 -5.08
C ASP A 263 -27.02 -1.23 -3.75
N GLY A 264 -25.83 -1.79 -3.84
CA GLY A 264 -25.02 -2.25 -2.71
C GLY A 264 -24.32 -1.15 -1.92
N ALA A 265 -23.24 -1.51 -1.24
CA ALA A 265 -22.56 -0.67 -0.24
C ALA A 265 -21.50 0.27 -0.83
N TRP A 266 -21.46 0.46 -2.15
CA TRP A 266 -20.44 1.32 -2.79
C TRP A 266 -20.42 2.78 -2.29
N PRO A 267 -21.55 3.44 -1.93
CA PRO A 267 -21.49 4.82 -1.46
C PRO A 267 -20.82 4.92 -0.08
N MET A 268 -21.02 3.93 0.80
CA MET A 268 -20.26 3.79 2.06
C MET A 268 -18.75 3.82 1.82
N PHE A 269 -18.26 3.06 0.84
CA PHE A 269 -16.83 3.02 0.51
C PHE A 269 -16.35 4.32 -0.15
N LEU A 270 -17.03 4.78 -1.20
CA LEU A 270 -16.62 5.99 -1.91
C LEU A 270 -16.64 7.22 -0.99
N PHE A 271 -17.80 7.52 -0.41
CA PHE A 271 -17.97 8.72 0.40
C PHE A 271 -17.35 8.60 1.79
N GLY A 272 -17.18 7.37 2.30
CA GLY A 272 -16.41 7.14 3.52
C GLY A 272 -14.95 7.52 3.34
N PHE A 273 -14.26 6.97 2.34
CA PHE A 273 -12.85 7.31 2.09
C PHE A 273 -12.67 8.76 1.62
N LEU A 274 -13.54 9.28 0.75
CA LEU A 274 -13.50 10.70 0.39
C LEU A 274 -13.82 11.61 1.58
N GLY A 275 -14.61 11.15 2.54
CA GLY A 275 -14.84 11.84 3.81
C GLY A 275 -13.55 11.97 4.62
N VAL A 276 -12.77 10.91 4.73
CA VAL A 276 -11.42 10.95 5.35
C VAL A 276 -10.49 11.90 4.59
N PHE A 277 -10.57 11.93 3.25
CA PHE A 277 -9.81 12.88 2.45
C PHE A 277 -10.14 14.34 2.78
N VAL A 278 -11.42 14.67 2.78
CA VAL A 278 -11.91 16.03 3.08
C VAL A 278 -11.59 16.42 4.52
N ILE A 279 -11.84 15.55 5.49
CA ILE A 279 -11.66 15.88 6.92
C ILE A 279 -10.18 15.91 7.31
N THR A 280 -9.36 15.03 6.74
CA THR A 280 -7.99 14.79 7.20
C THR A 280 -6.94 15.03 6.12
N GLN A 281 -6.99 14.29 5.02
CA GLN A 281 -5.82 14.12 4.16
C GLN A 281 -5.47 15.40 3.38
N MET A 282 -6.49 16.13 2.88
CA MET A 282 -6.29 17.34 2.07
C MET A 282 -5.58 18.48 2.82
N HIS A 283 -5.64 18.49 4.15
CA HIS A 283 -5.04 19.52 4.99
C HIS A 283 -3.51 19.49 5.00
N GLY A 284 -2.89 18.36 4.63
CA GLY A 284 -1.44 18.25 4.48
C GLY A 284 -0.92 18.69 3.11
N LEU A 285 -1.78 18.96 2.13
CA LEU A 285 -1.34 19.19 0.74
C LEU A 285 -0.82 20.60 0.47
N GLY A 286 -1.04 21.55 1.37
CA GLY A 286 -0.73 22.97 1.14
C GLY A 286 -1.76 23.68 0.25
N LEU A 287 -2.97 23.14 0.13
CA LEU A 287 -4.06 23.75 -0.63
C LEU A 287 -4.50 25.07 0.03
N SER A 288 -4.89 26.04 -0.80
CA SER A 288 -5.51 27.27 -0.30
C SER A 288 -6.84 26.96 0.42
N ARG A 289 -7.29 27.86 1.30
CA ARG A 289 -8.57 27.69 2.01
C ARG A 289 -9.74 27.57 1.03
N ASN A 290 -9.70 28.32 -0.07
CA ASN A 290 -10.77 28.32 -1.08
C ASN A 290 -10.87 26.97 -1.78
N VAL A 291 -9.73 26.38 -2.19
CA VAL A 291 -9.72 25.05 -2.84
C VAL A 291 -10.29 23.99 -1.90
N ARG A 292 -9.92 24.03 -0.62
CA ARG A 292 -10.46 23.11 0.40
C ARG A 292 -11.98 23.23 0.55
N TRP A 293 -12.53 24.45 0.56
CA TRP A 293 -13.97 24.66 0.60
C TRP A 293 -14.69 24.21 -0.67
N VAL A 294 -14.09 24.41 -1.84
CA VAL A 294 -14.63 23.89 -3.11
C VAL A 294 -14.69 22.36 -3.07
N LEU A 295 -13.60 21.69 -2.66
CA LEU A 295 -13.58 20.23 -2.52
C LEU A 295 -14.64 19.73 -1.53
N ALA A 296 -14.79 20.41 -0.39
CA ALA A 296 -15.83 20.08 0.60
C ALA A 296 -17.25 20.28 0.04
N ALA A 297 -17.50 21.37 -0.69
CA ALA A 297 -18.79 21.65 -1.31
C ALA A 297 -19.13 20.63 -2.41
N VAL A 298 -18.14 20.24 -3.23
CA VAL A 298 -18.29 19.18 -4.24
C VAL A 298 -18.60 17.84 -3.58
N TYR A 299 -17.89 17.49 -2.50
CA TYR A 299 -18.16 16.28 -1.72
C TYR A 299 -19.59 16.25 -1.17
N VAL A 300 -20.01 17.33 -0.49
CA VAL A 300 -21.38 17.43 0.07
C VAL A 300 -22.43 17.38 -1.04
N GLY A 301 -22.22 18.11 -2.15
CA GLY A 301 -23.13 18.08 -3.29
C GLY A 301 -23.26 16.68 -3.91
N ALA A 302 -22.16 15.95 -4.05
CA ALA A 302 -22.16 14.58 -4.56
C ALA A 302 -22.88 13.61 -3.62
N VAL A 303 -22.66 13.72 -2.31
CA VAL A 303 -23.39 12.95 -1.30
C VAL A 303 -24.89 13.24 -1.43
N LEU A 304 -25.30 14.51 -1.39
CA LEU A 304 -26.72 14.89 -1.48
C LEU A 304 -27.36 14.39 -2.78
N LEU A 305 -26.66 14.49 -3.91
CA LEU A 305 -27.15 14.00 -5.20
C LEU A 305 -27.40 12.48 -5.18
N VAL A 306 -26.46 11.70 -4.66
CA VAL A 306 -26.59 10.23 -4.61
C VAL A 306 -27.69 9.81 -3.63
N TYR A 307 -27.77 10.42 -2.44
CA TYR A 307 -28.79 10.05 -1.45
C TYR A 307 -30.17 10.65 -1.70
N ALA A 308 -30.29 11.68 -2.54
CA ALA A 308 -31.60 12.11 -3.05
C ALA A 308 -32.29 10.98 -3.82
N GLY A 309 -31.53 10.19 -4.59
CA GLY A 309 -32.05 9.02 -5.30
C GLY A 309 -32.14 7.75 -4.44
N ARG A 310 -31.22 7.56 -3.48
CA ARG A 310 -31.13 6.32 -2.66
C ARG A 310 -31.89 6.38 -1.34
N GLY A 311 -32.42 7.55 -0.98
CA GLY A 311 -33.11 7.82 0.29
C GLY A 311 -32.17 8.42 1.34
N MET A 312 -32.57 9.57 1.89
CA MET A 312 -31.80 10.31 2.89
C MET A 312 -31.60 9.55 4.21
N GLY A 313 -32.44 8.55 4.50
CA GLY A 313 -32.32 7.72 5.70
C GLY A 313 -31.07 6.82 5.73
N ARG A 314 -30.34 6.69 4.61
CA ARG A 314 -29.12 5.87 4.51
C ARG A 314 -27.82 6.67 4.56
N VAL A 315 -27.91 8.00 4.72
CA VAL A 315 -26.73 8.90 4.71
C VAL A 315 -25.73 8.56 5.83
N ASP A 316 -26.16 7.88 6.89
CA ASP A 316 -25.29 7.42 7.98
C ASP A 316 -24.16 6.50 7.50
N GLU A 317 -24.30 5.82 6.35
CA GLU A 317 -23.25 4.91 5.89
C GLU A 317 -21.93 5.65 5.55
N ILE A 318 -21.98 6.93 5.17
CA ILE A 318 -20.76 7.70 4.83
C ILE A 318 -19.87 7.96 6.04
N VAL A 319 -20.40 7.91 7.26
CA VAL A 319 -19.62 8.14 8.48
C VAL A 319 -18.95 6.87 9.02
N ARG A 320 -19.36 5.68 8.53
CA ARG A 320 -18.89 4.40 9.07
C ARG A 320 -17.39 4.22 8.91
N ILE A 321 -16.84 4.46 7.71
CA ILE A 321 -15.39 4.33 7.47
C ILE A 321 -14.59 5.36 8.27
N PRO A 322 -14.88 6.69 8.22
CA PRO A 322 -14.19 7.66 9.06
C PRO A 322 -14.24 7.31 10.55
N ALA A 323 -15.41 6.90 11.06
CA ALA A 323 -15.56 6.52 12.46
C ALA A 323 -14.70 5.32 12.84
N ILE A 324 -14.71 4.26 12.02
CA ILE A 324 -13.88 3.06 12.23
C ILE A 324 -12.40 3.43 12.18
N GLU A 325 -11.96 4.19 11.17
CA GLU A 325 -10.55 4.55 11.04
C GLU A 325 -10.06 5.39 12.22
N TYR A 326 -10.80 6.44 12.62
CA TYR A 326 -10.39 7.27 13.76
C TYR A 326 -10.40 6.51 15.09
N LEU A 327 -11.39 5.65 15.32
CA LEU A 327 -11.42 4.79 16.49
C LEU A 327 -10.21 3.87 16.52
N LEU A 328 -9.89 3.23 15.39
CA LEU A 328 -8.77 2.32 15.29
C LEU A 328 -7.41 3.02 15.36
N VAL A 329 -7.28 4.27 14.89
CA VAL A 329 -6.10 5.12 15.15
C VAL A 329 -5.90 5.33 16.65
N ALA A 330 -6.97 5.64 17.40
CA ALA A 330 -6.89 5.81 18.84
C ALA A 330 -6.48 4.51 19.56
N VAL A 331 -7.07 3.38 19.17
CA VAL A 331 -6.71 2.05 19.68
C VAL A 331 -5.24 1.72 19.39
N LEU A 332 -4.80 1.90 18.14
CA LEU A 332 -3.42 1.63 17.73
C LEU A 332 -2.42 2.52 18.48
N ALA A 333 -2.72 3.81 18.65
CA ALA A 333 -1.89 4.72 19.41
C ALA A 333 -1.79 4.31 20.90
N ALA A 334 -2.91 3.89 21.51
CA ALA A 334 -2.93 3.41 22.89
C ALA A 334 -2.10 2.13 23.05
N LEU A 335 -2.25 1.16 22.14
CA LEU A 335 -1.47 -0.09 22.15
C LEU A 335 0.03 0.17 21.98
N ALA A 336 0.41 1.04 21.04
CA ALA A 336 1.80 1.42 20.83
C ALA A 336 2.38 2.13 22.08
N TRP A 337 1.62 3.04 22.69
CA TRP A 337 2.02 3.70 23.93
C TRP A 337 2.21 2.72 25.09
N LEU A 338 1.26 1.78 25.28
CA LEU A 338 1.36 0.74 26.30
C LEU A 338 2.58 -0.15 26.09
N GLY A 339 2.84 -0.59 24.85
CA GLY A 339 4.00 -1.40 24.50
C GLY A 339 5.32 -0.68 24.78
N LEU A 340 5.42 0.60 24.40
CA LEU A 340 6.59 1.43 24.70
C LEU A 340 6.80 1.63 26.21
N ARG A 341 5.71 1.84 26.95
CA ARG A 341 5.75 1.96 28.41
C ARG A 341 6.21 0.65 29.08
N ALA A 342 5.68 -0.49 28.65
CA ALA A 342 6.11 -1.80 29.15
C ALA A 342 7.58 -2.07 28.87
N ALA A 343 8.05 -1.79 27.64
CA ALA A 343 9.46 -1.95 27.28
C ALA A 343 10.39 -1.08 28.14
N ARG A 344 9.97 0.12 28.53
CA ARG A 344 10.73 0.99 29.45
C ARG A 344 10.81 0.42 30.86
N LEU A 345 9.70 -0.11 31.38
CA LEU A 345 9.69 -0.75 32.71
C LEU A 345 10.66 -1.93 32.76
N VAL A 346 10.75 -2.70 31.68
CA VAL A 346 11.69 -3.84 31.57
C VAL A 346 13.14 -3.38 31.40
N THR A 347 13.39 -2.32 30.63
CA THR A 347 14.76 -1.87 30.31
C THR A 347 15.35 -0.82 31.26
N GLY A 348 14.56 -0.30 32.20
CA GLY A 348 14.98 0.75 33.13
C GLY A 348 15.29 2.12 32.49
N ARG A 349 14.97 2.30 31.20
CA ARG A 349 15.25 3.55 30.47
C ARG A 349 14.28 4.68 30.88
N ARG A 350 14.82 5.81 31.33
CA ARG A 350 14.07 7.04 31.59
C ARG A 350 13.61 7.70 30.28
N PRO A 351 12.46 8.41 30.27
CA PRO A 351 11.96 9.08 29.07
C PRO A 351 12.96 10.14 28.58
N ALA A 352 13.15 10.20 27.26
CA ALA A 352 13.71 11.39 26.64
C ALA A 352 12.74 12.55 26.90
N LYS A 353 13.27 13.71 27.30
CA LYS A 353 12.46 14.92 27.50
C LYS A 353 11.73 15.22 26.18
N ASP A 354 10.40 15.25 26.22
CA ASP A 354 9.58 15.69 25.09
C ASP A 354 9.78 17.21 24.95
N SER A 355 10.86 17.60 24.29
CA SER A 355 11.04 18.99 23.86
C SER A 355 10.00 19.22 22.78
N GLY A 356 8.87 19.80 23.13
CA GLY A 356 7.76 20.13 22.22
C GLY A 356 8.12 21.16 21.13
N GLU A 357 9.38 21.22 20.71
CA GLU A 357 9.81 21.99 19.55
C GLU A 357 9.72 21.10 18.30
N PRO A 358 8.95 21.51 17.28
CA PRO A 358 8.95 20.82 16.00
C PRO A 358 10.36 20.83 15.41
N GLU A 359 10.84 19.65 15.02
CA GLU A 359 12.08 19.48 14.26
C GLU A 359 12.05 20.42 13.03
N PRO A 360 12.98 21.38 12.89
CA PRO A 360 12.92 22.33 11.80
C PRO A 360 13.05 21.59 10.47
N ALA A 361 12.04 21.76 9.62
CA ALA A 361 12.04 21.26 8.26
C ALA A 361 13.36 21.67 7.59
N GLY A 362 14.13 20.68 7.13
CA GLY A 362 15.44 20.89 6.51
C GLY A 362 15.38 22.00 5.46
N THR A 363 15.98 23.14 5.79
CA THR A 363 16.09 24.28 4.90
C THR A 363 16.89 23.88 3.68
N SER A 364 16.23 23.80 2.52
CA SER A 364 16.91 23.85 1.24
C SER A 364 17.57 25.23 1.12
N ARG A 365 18.87 25.30 1.44
CA ARG A 365 19.69 26.44 1.02
C ARG A 365 19.82 26.39 -0.49
N THR A 366 18.96 27.11 -1.18
CA THR A 366 19.28 27.71 -2.47
C THR A 366 20.13 28.94 -2.16
N THR A 367 21.43 28.85 -2.42
CA THR A 367 22.29 30.03 -2.55
C THR A 367 22.35 30.46 -4.02
N PRO A 368 22.52 31.76 -4.26
CA PRO A 368 22.04 32.47 -5.45
C PRO A 368 22.73 32.09 -6.76
#